data_AF-A0A1S3QVL9-F1
#
_entry.id   AF-A0A1S3QVL9-F1
#
_cell.length_a   1.000
_cell.length_b   1.000
_cell.length_c   1.000
_cell.angle_alpha   90.00
_cell.angle_beta   90.00
_cell.angle_gamma   90.00
#
_symmetry.space_group_name_H-M   'P 1'
#
loop_
_entity.id
_entity.type
_entity.pdbx_description
1 polymer ?
#
loop_
_entity_poly.entity_id
_entity_poly.type
_entity_poly.pdbx_seq_one_letter_code
_entity_poly.pdbx_strand_id
1 'polypeptide(L)'
;MMYNQVKKTWAKQSVALDMLSYHATCSKVEVDRLKAAKIPLSSELGIEEFHFNDFSLDNDAMITASLRMFLELGAVQKFKIDYDVLCRWLLTVRKNYRTVAYHNWRHAFNVCQCMFLMITTAGFQDVLSDAETLALMVGCLCHDLDHRGTNNAFQAKTGSALALLYGTSATLEHHHFNHAVMILQSEGHKILIYT
;
A
#
# COMPACT_ATOMS: atom_id res chain seq x y z
N MET A 1 -12.75 33.94 20.81
CA MET A 1 -12.58 32.76 21.71
C MET A 1 -12.58 31.44 20.92
N MET A 2 -13.60 31.19 20.08
CA MET A 2 -13.70 29.98 19.24
C MET A 2 -12.52 29.79 18.25
N TYR A 3 -12.05 30.86 17.61
CA TYR A 3 -10.90 30.80 16.69
C TYR A 3 -9.59 30.34 17.36
N ASN A 4 -9.32 30.78 18.60
CA ASN A 4 -8.14 30.35 19.34
C ASN A 4 -8.24 28.88 19.77
N GLN A 5 -9.46 28.40 20.09
CA GLN A 5 -9.70 26.99 20.36
C GLN A 5 -9.50 26.14 19.10
N VAL A 6 -10.03 26.57 17.95
CA VAL A 6 -9.81 25.91 16.66
C VAL A 6 -8.32 25.83 16.35
N LYS A 7 -7.56 26.93 16.43
CA LYS A 7 -6.09 26.92 16.26
C LYS A 7 -5.39 25.92 17.18
N LYS A 8 -5.77 25.88 18.46
CA LYS A 8 -5.18 24.95 19.43
C LYS A 8 -5.52 23.49 19.10
N THR A 9 -6.74 23.21 18.63
CA THR A 9 -7.14 21.87 18.18
C THR A 9 -6.37 21.46 16.92
N TRP A 10 -6.22 22.35 15.94
CA TRP A 10 -5.39 22.10 14.75
C TRP A 10 -3.93 21.80 15.11
N ALA A 11 -3.33 22.57 16.03
CA ALA A 11 -1.96 22.31 16.48
C ALA A 11 -1.83 20.93 17.14
N LYS A 12 -2.78 20.55 18.01
CA LYS A 12 -2.80 19.22 18.62
C LYS A 12 -2.96 18.11 17.57
N GLN A 13 -3.84 18.32 16.59
CA GLN A 13 -4.06 17.37 15.50
C GLN A 13 -2.80 17.22 14.65
N SER A 14 -2.10 18.32 14.32
CA SER A 14 -0.84 18.29 13.58
C SER A 14 0.22 17.46 14.30
N VAL A 15 0.44 17.71 15.60
CA VAL A 15 1.41 16.95 16.40
C VAL A 15 1.04 15.47 16.48
N ALA A 16 -0.26 15.15 16.61
CA ALA A 16 -0.73 13.77 16.62
C ALA A 16 -0.48 13.08 15.27
N LEU A 17 -0.74 13.77 14.15
CA LEU A 17 -0.48 13.26 12.81
C LEU A 17 1.01 13.04 12.56
N ASP A 18 1.88 13.95 13.00
CA ASP A 18 3.34 13.80 12.88
C ASP A 18 3.82 12.56 13.64
N MET A 19 3.32 12.37 14.88
CA MET A 19 3.67 11.20 15.69
C MET A 19 3.15 9.89 15.07
N LEU A 20 1.93 9.90 14.55
CA LEU A 20 1.33 8.75 13.87
C LEU A 20 2.09 8.43 12.58
N SER A 21 2.49 9.44 11.80
CA SER A 21 3.28 9.28 10.58
C SER A 21 4.63 8.61 10.90
N TYR A 22 5.34 9.06 11.93
CA TYR A 22 6.59 8.45 12.36
C TYR A 22 6.45 6.95 12.67
N HIS A 23 5.38 6.56 13.38
CA HIS A 23 5.12 5.16 13.69
C HIS A 23 4.56 4.36 12.51
N ALA A 24 3.87 5.01 11.58
CA ALA A 24 3.32 4.40 10.37
C ALA A 24 4.40 4.11 9.31
N THR A 25 5.50 4.88 9.29
CA THR A 25 6.60 4.72 8.34
C THR A 25 7.57 3.60 8.76
N CYS A 26 8.13 2.89 7.78
CA CYS A 26 9.18 1.89 8.03
C CYS A 26 10.48 2.52 8.54
N SER A 27 11.32 1.75 9.21
CA SER A 27 12.62 2.23 9.68
C SER A 27 13.65 2.30 8.55
N LYS A 28 14.62 3.21 8.66
CA LYS A 28 15.75 3.30 7.73
C LYS A 28 16.52 1.96 7.62
N VAL A 29 16.62 1.22 8.71
CA VAL A 29 17.30 -0.08 8.75
C VAL A 29 16.60 -1.12 7.88
N GLU A 30 15.26 -1.18 7.92
CA GLU A 30 14.47 -2.07 7.05
C GLU A 30 14.67 -1.72 5.58
N VAL A 31 14.68 -0.42 5.24
CA VAL A 31 14.90 0.06 3.88
C VAL A 31 16.29 -0.31 3.38
N ASP A 32 17.33 -0.02 4.16
CA ASP A 32 18.72 -0.33 3.79
C ASP A 32 18.94 -1.85 3.63
N ARG A 33 18.28 -2.68 4.46
CA ARG A 33 18.29 -4.15 4.33
C ARG A 33 17.63 -4.62 3.03
N LEU A 34 16.43 -4.11 2.70
CA LEU A 34 15.73 -4.50 1.46
C LEU A 34 16.53 -4.08 0.22
N LYS A 35 17.12 -2.88 0.24
CA LYS A 35 17.93 -2.38 -0.87
C LYS A 35 19.20 -3.20 -1.12
N ALA A 36 19.81 -3.70 -0.06
CA ALA A 36 21.00 -4.53 -0.14
C ALA A 36 20.69 -5.99 -0.50
N ALA A 37 19.41 -6.40 -0.45
CA ALA A 37 19.02 -7.77 -0.74
C ALA A 37 19.15 -8.09 -2.24
N LYS A 38 19.63 -9.29 -2.54
CA LYS A 38 19.52 -9.85 -3.89
C LYS A 38 18.06 -10.21 -4.15
N ILE A 39 17.44 -9.59 -5.14
CA ILE A 39 16.04 -9.84 -5.49
C ILE A 39 15.96 -11.09 -6.39
N PRO A 40 15.35 -12.21 -5.93
CA PRO A 40 15.20 -13.43 -6.73
C PRO A 40 14.31 -13.20 -7.95
N LEU A 41 14.42 -14.04 -8.97
CA LEU A 41 13.54 -14.05 -10.16
C LEU A 41 12.09 -14.38 -9.78
N SER A 42 11.14 -13.96 -10.60
CA SER A 42 9.71 -14.25 -10.38
C SER A 42 9.44 -15.77 -10.36
N SER A 43 10.10 -16.53 -11.23
CA SER A 43 10.10 -18.00 -11.22
C SER A 43 10.71 -18.62 -9.95
N GLU A 44 11.78 -18.04 -9.39
CA GLU A 44 12.36 -18.50 -8.11
C GLU A 44 11.43 -18.24 -6.92
N LEU A 45 10.56 -17.21 -7.02
CA LEU A 45 9.55 -16.87 -6.02
C LEU A 45 8.22 -17.61 -6.22
N GLY A 46 8.05 -18.29 -7.35
CA GLY A 46 6.82 -19.00 -7.71
C GLY A 46 5.61 -18.10 -8.01
N ILE A 47 5.82 -16.80 -8.25
CA ILE A 47 4.74 -15.81 -8.42
C ILE A 47 4.20 -15.68 -9.86
N GLU A 48 4.64 -16.55 -10.77
CA GLU A 48 4.27 -16.55 -12.20
C GLU A 48 3.05 -17.46 -12.49
N GLU A 49 2.39 -18.00 -11.46
CA GLU A 49 1.30 -18.97 -11.64
C GLU A 49 0.06 -18.59 -10.82
N PHE A 50 -1.14 -18.83 -11.38
CA PHE A 50 -2.41 -18.52 -10.70
C PHE A 50 -2.66 -19.39 -9.46
N HIS A 51 -2.04 -20.57 -9.42
CA HIS A 51 -2.14 -21.49 -8.29
C HIS A 51 -0.98 -21.31 -7.29
N PHE A 52 -0.32 -20.15 -7.32
CA PHE A 52 0.69 -19.74 -6.36
C PHE A 52 0.19 -19.96 -4.92
N ASN A 53 0.99 -20.67 -4.12
CA ASN A 53 0.73 -20.90 -2.71
C ASN A 53 1.44 -19.82 -1.89
N ASP A 54 0.69 -18.84 -1.40
CA ASP A 54 1.23 -17.73 -0.64
C ASP A 54 1.87 -18.14 0.68
N PHE A 55 1.47 -19.26 1.28
CA PHE A 55 2.10 -19.80 2.49
C PHE A 55 3.56 -20.22 2.28
N SER A 56 4.03 -20.31 1.04
CA SER A 56 5.45 -20.53 0.71
C SER A 56 6.34 -19.34 1.04
N LEU A 57 5.77 -18.13 1.16
CA LEU A 57 6.49 -16.89 1.45
C LEU A 57 6.10 -16.33 2.83
N ASP A 58 7.09 -15.87 3.58
CA ASP A 58 6.86 -15.04 4.76
C ASP A 58 6.62 -13.56 4.38
N ASN A 59 6.35 -12.71 5.37
CA ASN A 59 6.03 -11.30 5.14
C ASN A 59 7.18 -10.49 4.54
N ASP A 60 8.45 -10.87 4.78
CA ASP A 60 9.62 -10.18 4.22
C ASP A 60 9.87 -10.65 2.77
N ALA A 61 9.68 -11.95 2.50
CA ALA A 61 9.73 -12.52 1.16
C ALA A 61 8.61 -11.95 0.27
N MET A 62 7.41 -11.73 0.80
CA MET A 62 6.32 -11.04 0.07
C MET A 62 6.68 -9.62 -0.34
N ILE A 63 7.39 -8.86 0.51
CA ILE A 63 7.89 -7.52 0.14
C ILE A 63 8.92 -7.62 -0.99
N THR A 64 9.83 -8.60 -0.90
CA THR A 64 10.83 -8.86 -1.93
C THR A 64 10.16 -9.22 -3.26
N ALA A 65 9.10 -10.04 -3.21
CA ALA A 65 8.30 -10.40 -4.37
C ALA A 65 7.52 -9.19 -4.94
N SER A 66 6.93 -8.34 -4.10
CA SER A 66 6.33 -7.08 -4.56
C SER A 66 7.34 -6.19 -5.25
N LEU A 67 8.55 -6.06 -4.71
CA LEU A 67 9.61 -5.30 -5.35
C LEU A 67 10.01 -5.91 -6.70
N ARG A 68 10.14 -7.24 -6.80
CA ARG A 68 10.35 -7.95 -8.07
C ARG A 68 9.25 -7.60 -9.09
N MET A 69 7.98 -7.65 -8.72
CA MET A 69 6.86 -7.34 -9.63
C MET A 69 6.99 -5.93 -10.24
N PHE A 70 7.30 -4.91 -9.43
CA PHE A 70 7.49 -3.54 -9.92
C PHE A 70 8.72 -3.40 -10.83
N LEU A 71 9.81 -4.10 -10.50
CA LEU A 71 11.02 -4.11 -11.32
C LEU A 71 10.77 -4.78 -12.68
N GLU A 72 10.04 -5.89 -12.70
CA GLU A 72 9.76 -6.66 -13.92
C GLU A 72 8.79 -5.93 -14.85
N LEU A 73 7.82 -5.19 -14.30
CA LEU A 73 6.96 -4.29 -15.09
C LEU A 73 7.71 -3.04 -15.60
N GLY A 74 8.96 -2.84 -15.20
CA GLY A 74 9.81 -1.70 -15.59
C GLY A 74 9.38 -0.37 -14.96
N ALA A 75 8.63 -0.41 -13.86
CA ALA A 75 8.06 0.79 -13.25
C ALA A 75 9.13 1.81 -12.83
N VAL A 76 10.25 1.33 -12.30
CA VAL A 76 11.39 2.17 -11.88
C VAL A 76 11.95 2.97 -13.05
N GLN A 77 12.17 2.34 -14.20
CA GLN A 77 12.77 2.98 -15.36
C GLN A 77 11.76 3.88 -16.09
N LYS A 78 10.55 3.38 -16.32
CA LYS A 78 9.48 4.09 -17.06
C LYS A 78 9.07 5.39 -16.36
N PHE A 79 8.92 5.35 -15.04
CA PHE A 79 8.44 6.48 -14.23
C PHE A 79 9.55 7.20 -13.45
N LYS A 80 10.81 6.81 -13.65
CA LYS A 80 11.98 7.37 -12.95
C LYS A 80 11.80 7.33 -11.42
N ILE A 81 11.21 6.26 -10.91
CA ILE A 81 10.98 6.07 -9.48
C ILE A 81 12.32 5.79 -8.83
N ASP A 82 12.69 6.57 -7.82
CA ASP A 82 13.89 6.27 -7.05
C ASP A 82 13.72 4.93 -6.31
N TYR A 83 14.74 4.07 -6.42
CA TYR A 83 14.66 2.71 -5.87
C TYR A 83 14.53 2.68 -4.34
N ASP A 84 15.16 3.63 -3.63
CA ASP A 84 15.02 3.79 -2.19
C ASP A 84 13.61 4.24 -1.82
N VAL A 85 13.02 5.15 -2.60
CA VAL A 85 11.62 5.58 -2.45
C VAL A 85 10.64 4.42 -2.65
N LEU A 86 10.85 3.57 -3.67
CA LEU A 86 10.00 2.38 -3.89
C LEU A 86 10.11 1.37 -2.74
N CYS A 87 11.33 1.08 -2.28
CA CYS A 87 11.57 0.18 -1.14
C CYS A 87 10.88 0.71 0.12
N ARG A 88 11.06 2.00 0.42
CA ARG A 88 10.43 2.65 1.57
C ARG A 88 8.91 2.62 1.47
N TRP A 89 8.35 2.90 0.29
CA TRP A 89 6.91 2.86 0.05
C TRP A 89 6.32 1.47 0.29
N LEU A 90 6.89 0.41 -0.29
CA LEU A 90 6.43 -0.98 -0.09
C LEU A 90 6.44 -1.39 1.39
N LEU A 91 7.54 -1.12 2.08
CA LEU A 91 7.68 -1.45 3.51
C LEU A 91 6.67 -0.68 4.38
N THR A 92 6.45 0.60 4.08
CA THR A 92 5.47 1.43 4.76
C THR A 92 4.04 0.94 4.49
N VAL A 93 3.69 0.59 3.25
CA VAL A 93 2.37 0.02 2.91
C VAL A 93 2.10 -1.24 3.74
N ARG A 94 3.01 -2.22 3.74
CA ARG A 94 2.88 -3.42 4.58
C ARG A 94 2.67 -3.08 6.06
N LYS A 95 3.48 -2.15 6.60
CA LYS A 95 3.41 -1.76 8.01
C LYS A 95 2.05 -1.17 8.40
N ASN A 96 1.31 -0.61 7.44
CA ASN A 96 -0.02 -0.04 7.63
C ASN A 96 -1.18 -1.04 7.45
N TYR A 97 -0.88 -2.31 7.17
CA TYR A 97 -1.86 -3.39 7.32
C TYR A 97 -1.91 -3.88 8.77
N ARG A 98 -3.13 -4.08 9.28
CA ARG A 98 -3.35 -4.58 10.64
C ARG A 98 -3.22 -6.10 10.71
N THR A 99 -2.88 -6.60 11.90
CA THR A 99 -2.98 -8.03 12.21
C THR A 99 -4.44 -8.40 12.46
N VAL A 100 -5.17 -8.67 11.38
CA VAL A 100 -6.53 -9.21 11.37
C VAL A 100 -6.56 -10.55 10.64
N ALA A 101 -7.61 -11.35 10.85
CA ALA A 101 -7.66 -12.73 10.36
C ALA A 101 -7.49 -12.86 8.83
N TYR A 102 -8.01 -11.91 8.03
CA TYR A 102 -8.02 -12.02 6.57
C TYR A 102 -7.48 -10.77 5.85
N HIS A 103 -8.14 -9.61 5.98
CA HIS A 103 -7.78 -8.34 5.30
C HIS A 103 -6.49 -7.71 5.86
N ASN A 104 -5.38 -8.42 5.69
CA ASN A 104 -4.03 -8.08 6.15
C ASN A 104 -3.06 -8.02 4.94
N TRP A 105 -1.77 -7.78 5.19
CA TRP A 105 -0.77 -7.63 4.12
C TRP A 105 -0.75 -8.78 3.11
N ARG A 106 -0.92 -10.02 3.58
CA ARG A 106 -0.91 -11.22 2.75
C ARG A 106 -2.06 -11.22 1.74
N HIS A 107 -3.25 -10.78 2.16
CA HIS A 107 -4.38 -10.61 1.24
C HIS A 107 -4.07 -9.59 0.13
N ALA A 108 -3.57 -8.41 0.51
CA ALA A 108 -3.21 -7.37 -0.46
C ALA A 108 -2.11 -7.82 -1.43
N PHE A 109 -1.11 -8.55 -0.92
CA PHE A 109 -0.07 -9.18 -1.73
C PHE A 109 -0.66 -10.14 -2.76
N ASN A 110 -1.56 -11.04 -2.36
CA ASN A 110 -2.19 -12.01 -3.28
C ASN A 110 -3.01 -11.32 -4.37
N VAL A 111 -3.75 -10.25 -4.03
CA VAL A 111 -4.48 -9.43 -5.02
C VAL A 111 -3.51 -8.79 -6.01
N CYS A 112 -2.38 -8.26 -5.53
CA CYS A 112 -1.35 -7.66 -6.37
C CYS A 112 -0.64 -8.69 -7.26
N GLN A 113 -0.31 -9.88 -6.74
CA GLN A 113 0.31 -10.96 -7.50
C GLN A 113 -0.62 -11.49 -8.60
N CYS A 114 -1.92 -11.65 -8.31
CA CYS A 114 -2.91 -12.01 -9.32
C CYS A 114 -2.98 -10.96 -10.44
N MET A 115 -3.01 -9.66 -10.07
CA MET A 115 -3.01 -8.57 -11.05
C MET A 115 -1.73 -8.55 -11.89
N PHE A 116 -0.55 -8.74 -11.26
CA PHE A 116 0.72 -8.88 -11.96
C PHE A 116 0.67 -9.99 -13.00
N LEU A 117 0.12 -11.15 -12.65
CA LEU A 117 -0.01 -12.28 -13.56
C LEU A 117 -0.98 -12.01 -14.72
N MET A 118 -2.12 -11.37 -14.44
CA MET A 118 -3.05 -10.93 -15.48
C MET A 118 -2.37 -9.96 -16.46
N ILE A 119 -1.57 -9.02 -15.94
CA ILE A 119 -0.78 -8.08 -16.74
C ILE A 119 0.21 -8.83 -17.64
N THR A 120 1.01 -9.74 -17.09
CA THR A 120 2.14 -10.37 -17.80
C THR A 120 1.77 -11.55 -18.69
N THR A 121 0.68 -12.26 -18.41
CA THR A 121 0.34 -13.51 -19.14
C THR A 121 -1.02 -13.48 -19.85
N ALA A 122 -1.93 -12.60 -19.45
CA ALA A 122 -3.29 -12.58 -20.01
C ALA A 122 -3.51 -11.48 -21.07
N GLY A 123 -2.43 -10.92 -21.64
CA GLY A 123 -2.48 -9.92 -22.71
C GLY A 123 -2.92 -8.53 -22.26
N PHE A 124 -2.99 -8.26 -20.96
CA PHE A 124 -3.43 -6.96 -20.44
C PHE A 124 -2.39 -5.86 -20.73
N GLN A 125 -1.11 -6.20 -20.92
CA GLN A 125 -0.08 -5.27 -21.38
C GLN A 125 -0.39 -4.64 -22.76
N ASP A 126 -1.20 -5.30 -23.60
CA ASP A 126 -1.56 -4.76 -24.92
C ASP A 126 -2.70 -3.73 -24.86
N VAL A 127 -3.40 -3.66 -23.71
CA VAL A 127 -4.60 -2.83 -23.52
C VAL A 127 -4.35 -1.69 -22.54
N LEU A 128 -3.58 -1.96 -21.48
CA LEU A 128 -3.27 -0.99 -20.44
C LEU A 128 -2.04 -0.17 -20.80
N SER A 129 -2.14 1.15 -20.62
CA SER A 129 -0.95 1.99 -20.62
C SER A 129 -0.03 1.66 -19.45
N ASP A 130 1.22 2.09 -19.54
CA ASP A 130 2.17 1.98 -18.43
C ASP A 130 1.62 2.65 -17.15
N ALA A 131 0.91 3.78 -17.28
CA ALA A 131 0.37 4.52 -16.15
C ALA A 131 -0.78 3.78 -15.48
N GLU A 132 -1.68 3.18 -16.27
CA GLU A 132 -2.77 2.34 -15.75
C GLU A 132 -2.21 1.07 -15.09
N THR A 133 -1.18 0.47 -15.66
CA THR A 133 -0.46 -0.68 -15.08
C THR A 133 0.11 -0.33 -13.70
N LEU A 134 0.82 0.80 -13.58
CA LEU A 134 1.35 1.26 -12.29
C LEU A 134 0.22 1.56 -11.29
N ALA A 135 -0.82 2.26 -11.74
CA ALA A 135 -1.96 2.61 -10.90
C ALA A 135 -2.70 1.38 -10.36
N LEU A 136 -2.85 0.33 -11.18
CA LEU A 136 -3.45 -0.95 -10.77
C LEU A 136 -2.60 -1.64 -9.71
N MET A 137 -1.29 -1.76 -9.92
CA MET A 137 -0.39 -2.39 -8.95
C MET A 137 -0.38 -1.66 -7.61
N VAL A 138 -0.35 -0.32 -7.64
CA VAL A 138 -0.47 0.52 -6.44
C VAL A 138 -1.83 0.35 -5.77
N GLY A 139 -2.91 0.36 -6.55
CA GLY A 139 -4.28 0.15 -6.08
C GLY A 139 -4.44 -1.19 -5.37
N CYS A 140 -3.97 -2.29 -5.97
CA CYS A 140 -4.02 -3.62 -5.38
C CYS A 140 -3.35 -3.70 -4.01
N LEU A 141 -2.15 -3.12 -3.87
CA LEU A 141 -1.42 -3.11 -2.60
C LEU A 141 -2.00 -2.18 -1.54
N CYS A 142 -2.86 -1.23 -1.91
CA CYS A 142 -3.40 -0.23 -1.00
C CYS A 142 -4.89 -0.39 -0.67
N HIS A 143 -5.62 -1.25 -1.38
CA HIS A 143 -7.10 -1.25 -1.37
C HIS A 143 -7.74 -1.51 -0.01
N ASP A 144 -7.00 -2.12 0.93
CA ASP A 144 -7.48 -2.58 2.24
C ASP A 144 -6.63 -2.03 3.42
N LEU A 145 -5.88 -0.95 3.19
CA LEU A 145 -5.01 -0.35 4.21
C LEU A 145 -5.77 -0.01 5.51
N ASP A 146 -5.21 -0.32 6.67
CA ASP A 146 -5.83 -0.09 7.98
C ASP A 146 -7.18 -0.81 8.21
N HIS A 147 -7.54 -1.84 7.43
CA HIS A 147 -8.78 -2.61 7.63
C HIS A 147 -8.87 -3.22 9.05
N ARG A 148 -10.01 -3.03 9.72
CA ARG A 148 -10.18 -3.31 11.17
C ARG A 148 -10.88 -4.64 11.48
N GLY A 149 -11.20 -5.43 10.47
CA GLY A 149 -11.84 -6.75 10.62
C GLY A 149 -13.36 -6.70 10.74
N THR A 150 -13.98 -5.56 10.41
CA THR A 150 -15.44 -5.35 10.42
C THR A 150 -15.87 -4.70 9.11
N ASN A 151 -17.13 -4.87 8.69
CA ASN A 151 -17.64 -4.33 7.43
C ASN A 151 -18.31 -2.94 7.59
N ASN A 152 -18.69 -2.34 6.46
CA ASN A 152 -19.39 -1.03 6.41
C ASN A 152 -20.70 -1.02 7.22
N ALA A 153 -21.47 -2.11 7.21
CA ALA A 153 -22.72 -2.21 7.97
C ALA A 153 -22.48 -2.08 9.50
N PHE A 154 -21.39 -2.68 10.00
CA PHE A 154 -20.97 -2.53 11.39
C PHE A 154 -20.58 -1.08 11.71
N GLN A 155 -19.81 -0.43 10.84
CA GLN A 155 -19.39 0.97 11.02
C GLN A 155 -20.60 1.91 11.12
N ALA A 156 -21.58 1.74 10.21
CA ALA A 156 -22.82 2.51 10.22
C ALA A 156 -23.65 2.26 11.49
N LYS A 157 -23.85 0.99 11.88
CA LYS A 157 -24.68 0.62 13.03
C LYS A 157 -24.11 1.11 14.36
N THR A 158 -22.78 1.18 14.47
CA THR A 158 -22.10 1.62 15.70
C THR A 158 -21.87 3.12 15.78
N GLY A 159 -22.17 3.88 14.71
CA GLY A 159 -21.86 5.30 14.65
C GLY A 159 -20.37 5.57 14.80
N SER A 160 -19.53 4.73 14.19
CA SER A 160 -18.08 4.80 14.37
C SER A 160 -17.50 6.14 13.90
N ALA A 161 -16.29 6.48 14.36
CA ALA A 161 -15.59 7.68 13.91
C ALA A 161 -15.38 7.71 12.38
N LEU A 162 -15.19 6.55 11.74
CA LEU A 162 -15.07 6.44 10.29
C LEU A 162 -16.41 6.73 9.60
N ALA A 163 -17.52 6.20 10.13
CA ALA A 163 -18.85 6.47 9.60
C ALA A 163 -19.25 7.94 9.76
N LEU A 164 -18.84 8.59 10.85
CA LEU A 164 -19.03 10.03 11.04
C LEU A 164 -18.19 10.87 10.06
N LEU A 165 -16.97 10.42 9.74
CA LEU A 165 -16.04 11.14 8.87
C LEU A 165 -16.40 11.00 7.38
N TYR A 166 -16.71 9.79 6.92
CA TYR A 166 -16.92 9.47 5.50
C TYR A 166 -18.40 9.24 5.12
N GLY A 167 -19.31 9.28 6.10
CA GLY A 167 -20.69 8.86 5.90
C GLY A 167 -20.83 7.33 5.86
N THR A 168 -21.99 6.86 5.41
CA THR A 168 -22.38 5.43 5.45
C THR A 168 -22.29 4.70 4.11
N SER A 169 -21.90 5.39 3.03
CA SER A 169 -21.66 4.79 1.72
C SER A 169 -20.16 4.59 1.51
N ALA A 170 -19.74 3.34 1.27
CA ALA A 170 -18.35 2.97 1.03
C ALA A 170 -17.35 3.55 2.06
N THR A 171 -17.73 3.51 3.35
CA THR A 171 -16.99 4.14 4.45
C THR A 171 -15.54 3.67 4.54
N LEU A 172 -15.33 2.35 4.48
CA LEU A 172 -14.01 1.74 4.58
C LEU A 172 -13.18 1.99 3.32
N GLU A 173 -13.79 1.92 2.14
CA GLU A 173 -13.11 2.15 0.87
C GLU A 173 -12.59 3.58 0.76
N HIS A 174 -13.36 4.58 1.22
CA HIS A 174 -12.88 5.96 1.37
C HIS A 174 -11.73 6.07 2.37
N HIS A 175 -11.78 5.32 3.47
CA HIS A 175 -10.71 5.29 4.46
C HIS A 175 -9.41 4.71 3.86
N HIS A 176 -9.48 3.57 3.19
CA HIS A 176 -8.34 2.92 2.53
C HIS A 176 -7.71 3.84 1.48
N PHE A 177 -8.53 4.48 0.63
CA PHE A 177 -8.07 5.43 -0.36
C PHE A 177 -7.35 6.62 0.26
N ASN A 178 -7.95 7.26 1.28
CA ASN A 178 -7.32 8.40 1.95
C ASN A 178 -6.01 8.01 2.66
N HIS A 179 -5.96 6.80 3.24
CA HIS A 179 -4.73 6.26 3.83
C HIS A 179 -3.64 6.03 2.79
N ALA A 180 -4.00 5.52 1.60
CA ALA A 180 -3.08 5.36 0.48
C ALA A 180 -2.52 6.70 0.00
N VAL A 181 -3.39 7.70 -0.19
CA VAL A 181 -3.00 9.07 -0.57
C VAL A 181 -2.05 9.68 0.46
N MET A 182 -2.33 9.51 1.75
CA MET A 182 -1.45 9.98 2.83
C MET A 182 -0.04 9.38 2.71
N ILE A 183 0.07 8.06 2.50
CA ILE A 183 1.37 7.40 2.31
C ILE A 183 2.07 7.93 1.06
N LEU A 184 1.37 8.01 -0.08
CA LEU A 184 1.94 8.48 -1.35
C LEU A 184 2.41 9.95 -1.31
N GLN A 185 1.75 10.80 -0.53
CA GLN A 185 2.11 12.21 -0.36
C GLN A 185 3.22 12.45 0.66
N SER A 186 3.53 11.45 1.51
CA SER A 186 4.57 11.54 2.53
C SER A 186 5.96 11.71 1.90
N GLU A 187 6.82 12.53 2.51
CA GLU A 187 8.20 12.69 2.03
C GLU A 187 8.93 11.35 1.99
N GLY A 188 9.71 11.13 0.92
CA GLY A 188 10.41 9.88 0.68
C GLY A 188 9.54 8.70 0.24
N HIS A 189 8.23 8.87 0.01
CA HIS A 189 7.31 7.80 -0.41
C HIS A 189 6.62 8.09 -1.75
N LYS A 190 6.96 9.22 -2.39
CA LYS A 190 6.37 9.71 -3.63
C LYS A 190 6.87 8.88 -4.83
N ILE A 191 6.26 7.71 -5.04
CA ILE A 191 6.51 6.88 -6.23
C ILE A 191 5.77 7.38 -7.48
N LEU A 192 4.81 8.31 -7.31
CA LEU A 192 4.10 8.99 -8.38
C LEU A 192 4.60 10.43 -8.43
N ILE A 193 5.64 10.68 -9.22
CA ILE A 193 6.15 12.04 -9.43
C ILE A 193 5.40 12.59 -10.64
N TYR A 194 4.70 13.72 -10.48
CA TYR A 194 4.12 14.44 -11.62
C TYR A 194 5.25 14.82 -12.58
N THR A 195 5.28 14.20 -13.77
CA THR A 195 6.09 14.66 -14.91
C THR A 195 5.33 15.70 -15.72
#